data_AF-A0A815EUX3-F1
#
_entry.id   AF-A0A815EUX3-F1
#
_cell.length_a   1.000
_cell.length_b   1.000
_cell.length_c   1.000
_cell.angle_alpha   90.00
_cell.angle_beta   90.00
_cell.angle_gamma   90.00
#
_symmetry.space_group_name_H-M   'P 1'
#
loop_
_entity.id
_entity.type
_entity.pdbx_description
1 polymer ?
#
loop_
_entity_poly.entity_id
_entity_poly.type
_entity_poly.pdbx_seq_one_letter_code
_entity_poly.pdbx_strand_id
1 'polypeptide(L)'
;MQVPASSYFNLNSRSFTFEAWVYFYSMSTDQPIFSQCTCTTCTSQCLYFLVRSSKLYMGFNFNDLSGSTTLSTNTWYHVAFVYNYQTFQQIIYLEGVQDAIRSSVTTPYLGTNGSMYFGSLPNLISTYYNGFIDNAQLTTRAKSSTEILTDATLVFYYSFDQPNPYYDNGQNRLNATVTYLLSSTSGHVGQAIRFTSTSSYLQIYCFTGVAWPSSKSLTFAMWLYPSSINGGTLMYSTQGYQMLGLTNSGQVAAQILDHTTVNTWQYIYGAFVVVNTWVHVACTFSVTNGFILYVNGVSQGAITGTNYQGSVDELYAHRRELRSSEILALASV
;
A
#
# COMPACT_ATOMS: atom_id res chain seq x y z
N MET A 1 10.22 22.48 4.96
CA MET A 1 9.34 23.25 4.03
C MET A 1 8.29 24.00 4.83
N GLN A 2 7.82 25.16 4.35
CA GLN A 2 6.69 25.90 4.92
C GLN A 2 5.59 26.04 3.86
N VAL A 3 4.34 25.86 4.26
CA VAL A 3 3.14 26.20 3.49
C VAL A 3 2.39 27.29 4.25
N PRO A 4 2.17 28.48 3.66
CA PRO A 4 1.42 29.57 4.30
C PRO A 4 0.00 29.14 4.70
N ALA A 5 -0.55 29.77 5.74
CA ALA A 5 -1.94 29.54 6.15
C ALA A 5 -2.91 29.90 5.02
N SER A 6 -4.00 29.13 4.88
CA SER A 6 -5.03 29.35 3.87
C SER A 6 -6.38 28.83 4.33
N SER A 7 -7.46 29.48 3.90
CA SER A 7 -8.84 29.06 4.19
C SER A 7 -9.21 27.73 3.53
N TYR A 8 -8.57 27.37 2.43
CA TYR A 8 -8.80 26.11 1.70
C TYR A 8 -8.42 24.84 2.51
N PHE A 9 -7.54 24.97 3.50
CA PHE A 9 -7.07 23.85 4.34
C PHE A 9 -7.13 24.20 5.83
N ASN A 10 -8.24 24.80 6.26
CA ASN A 10 -8.51 25.04 7.67
C ASN A 10 -8.75 23.73 8.43
N LEU A 11 -7.93 23.44 9.44
CA LEU A 11 -8.02 22.26 10.31
C LEU A 11 -8.75 22.52 11.65
N ASN A 12 -9.14 23.76 11.94
CA ASN A 12 -9.84 24.12 13.17
C ASN A 12 -11.17 23.38 13.29
N SER A 13 -11.39 22.69 14.40
CA SER A 13 -12.65 22.00 14.73
C SER A 13 -13.16 21.10 13.59
N ARG A 14 -12.24 20.42 12.90
CA ARG A 14 -12.50 19.59 11.71
C ARG A 14 -11.74 18.28 11.79
N SER A 15 -12.29 17.23 11.18
CA SER A 15 -11.57 15.97 10.98
C SER A 15 -10.49 16.16 9.92
N PHE A 16 -9.35 15.49 10.08
CA PHE A 16 -8.30 15.47 9.07
C PHE A 16 -7.39 14.25 9.22
N THR A 17 -6.63 13.97 8.18
CA THR A 17 -5.58 12.95 8.16
C THR A 17 -4.32 13.56 7.57
N PHE A 18 -3.21 13.44 8.28
CA PHE A 18 -1.87 13.63 7.71
C PHE A 18 -1.22 12.26 7.57
N GLU A 19 -0.55 12.01 6.44
CA GLU A 19 0.27 10.82 6.24
C GLU A 19 1.49 11.12 5.37
N ALA A 20 2.55 10.33 5.54
CA ALA A 20 3.75 10.42 4.72
C ALA A 20 4.55 9.13 4.80
N TRP A 21 5.48 8.97 3.85
CA TRP A 21 6.63 8.11 4.04
C TRP A 21 7.76 8.89 4.69
N VAL A 22 8.41 8.30 5.69
CA VAL A 22 9.45 8.93 6.50
C VAL A 22 10.66 8.00 6.67
N TYR A 23 11.85 8.57 6.59
CA TYR A 23 13.14 7.91 6.82
C TYR A 23 13.99 8.79 7.73
N PHE A 24 14.52 8.21 8.82
CA PHE A 24 15.28 8.96 9.84
C PHE A 24 16.75 8.52 9.86
N TYR A 25 17.69 9.46 9.72
CA TYR A 25 19.11 9.23 9.99
C TYR A 25 19.43 9.27 11.49
N SER A 26 18.70 10.08 12.27
CA SER A 26 18.82 10.16 13.72
C SER A 26 17.47 10.43 14.38
N MET A 27 17.29 9.91 15.59
CA MET A 27 16.12 10.16 16.46
C MET A 27 16.56 10.47 17.91
N SER A 28 17.78 10.99 18.09
CA SER A 28 18.34 11.37 19.41
C SER A 28 17.66 12.58 20.05
N THR A 29 16.90 13.34 19.27
CA THR A 29 16.06 14.47 19.70
C THR A 29 14.74 14.43 18.93
N ASP A 30 13.74 15.20 19.35
CA ASP A 30 12.44 15.28 18.69
C ASP A 30 12.57 15.57 17.18
N GLN A 31 12.02 14.70 16.32
CA GLN A 31 12.05 14.82 14.86
C GLN A 31 10.67 15.26 14.33
N PRO A 32 10.42 16.57 14.14
CA PRO A 32 9.12 17.05 13.65
C PRO A 32 8.86 16.68 12.19
N ILE A 33 7.86 15.83 11.95
CA ILE A 33 7.45 15.40 10.59
C ILE A 33 6.57 16.49 9.97
N PHE A 34 5.48 16.82 10.67
CA PHE A 34 4.47 17.79 10.26
C PHE A 34 4.01 18.62 11.46
N SER A 35 3.78 19.92 11.27
CA SER A 35 3.21 20.77 12.31
C SER A 35 2.40 21.95 11.79
N GLN A 36 1.52 22.46 12.64
CA GLN A 36 0.82 23.73 12.46
C GLN A 36 0.59 24.40 13.82
N CYS A 37 1.28 25.51 14.08
CA CYS A 37 1.28 26.17 15.38
C CYS A 37 0.84 27.63 15.28
N THR A 38 -0.26 27.97 15.95
CA THR A 38 -0.80 29.34 16.01
C THR A 38 -0.37 30.08 17.28
N CYS A 39 -0.35 29.38 18.43
CA CYS A 39 0.08 29.93 19.72
C CYS A 39 0.73 28.82 20.57
N THR A 40 2.03 28.95 20.82
CA THR A 40 2.87 27.93 21.50
C THR A 40 2.53 27.73 22.98
N THR A 41 1.98 28.76 23.63
CA THR A 41 1.56 28.74 25.04
C THR A 41 0.06 28.44 25.22
N CYS A 42 -0.70 28.35 24.14
CA CYS A 42 -2.14 28.10 24.18
C CYS A 42 -2.45 26.60 24.04
N THR A 43 -3.38 26.10 24.86
CA THR A 43 -3.90 24.74 24.76
C THR A 43 -4.58 24.50 23.41
N SER A 44 -4.33 23.33 22.80
CA SER A 44 -4.96 22.89 21.56
C SER A 44 -4.73 23.75 20.29
N GLN A 45 -3.76 24.68 20.31
CA GLN A 45 -3.45 25.56 19.15
C GLN A 45 -2.13 25.24 18.43
N CYS A 46 -1.40 24.20 18.84
CA CYS A 46 -0.19 23.76 18.14
C CYS A 46 -0.23 22.26 17.85
N LEU A 47 -0.62 21.95 16.62
CA LEU A 47 -0.60 20.62 16.04
C LEU A 47 0.85 20.24 15.74
N TYR A 48 1.24 19.05 16.16
CA TYR A 48 2.47 18.40 15.72
C TYR A 48 2.27 16.90 15.56
N PHE A 49 2.98 16.35 14.58
CA PHE A 49 3.27 14.93 14.42
C PHE A 49 4.78 14.80 14.25
N LEU A 50 5.42 14.05 15.15
CA LEU A 50 6.86 13.99 15.31
C LEU A 50 7.29 12.62 15.83
N VAL A 51 8.59 12.34 15.83
CA VAL A 51 9.15 11.23 16.63
C VAL A 51 9.79 11.78 17.89
N ARG A 52 9.43 11.24 19.05
CA ARG A 52 10.01 11.54 20.38
C ARG A 52 10.42 10.23 21.04
N SER A 53 11.63 10.17 21.58
CA SER A 53 12.18 8.94 22.20
C SER A 53 12.03 7.70 21.30
N SER A 54 12.30 7.86 20.01
CA SER A 54 12.12 6.85 18.96
C SER A 54 10.70 6.30 18.78
N LYS A 55 9.65 6.96 19.27
CA LYS A 55 8.25 6.60 19.01
C LYS A 55 7.51 7.72 18.29
N LEU A 56 6.53 7.35 17.46
CA LEU A 56 5.60 8.33 16.90
C LEU A 56 4.87 9.07 18.03
N TYR A 57 4.67 10.36 17.85
CA TYR A 57 4.08 11.22 18.86
C TYR A 57 3.29 12.32 18.16
N MET A 58 2.06 12.54 18.58
CA MET A 58 1.25 13.64 18.06
C MET A 58 0.59 14.40 19.19
N GLY A 59 0.34 15.69 19.01
CA GLY A 59 -0.45 16.46 19.95
C GLY A 59 -1.02 17.73 19.34
N PHE A 60 -1.92 18.37 20.10
CA PHE A 60 -2.41 19.72 19.82
C PHE A 60 -1.80 20.77 20.77
N ASN A 61 -0.77 20.41 21.55
CA ASN A 61 -0.24 21.09 22.74
C ASN A 61 -1.08 20.82 24.00
N PHE A 62 -0.45 20.19 25.00
CA PHE A 62 -1.06 19.66 26.23
C PHE A 62 -2.19 18.63 25.98
N ASN A 63 -2.20 17.99 24.82
CA ASN A 63 -3.27 17.11 24.36
C ASN A 63 -2.66 16.08 23.41
N ASP A 64 -1.80 15.23 23.98
CA ASP A 64 -0.77 14.50 23.23
C ASP A 64 -0.93 12.98 23.36
N LEU A 65 -0.74 12.27 22.25
CA LEU A 65 -0.83 10.82 22.11
C LEU A 65 0.55 10.29 21.70
N SER A 66 1.09 9.35 22.48
CA SER A 66 2.28 8.59 22.13
C SER A 66 1.88 7.31 21.41
N GLY A 67 2.61 6.99 20.35
CA GLY A 67 2.69 5.67 19.76
C GLY A 67 3.28 4.64 20.73
N SER A 68 3.07 3.37 20.42
CA SER A 68 3.54 2.23 21.23
C SER A 68 4.85 1.66 20.70
N THR A 69 5.04 1.67 19.38
CA THR A 69 6.16 1.02 18.69
C THR A 69 7.41 1.90 18.68
N THR A 70 8.57 1.28 18.95
CA THR A 70 9.89 1.91 18.81
C THR A 70 10.38 1.75 17.38
N LEU A 71 10.71 2.87 16.73
CA LEU A 71 11.28 2.95 15.39
C LEU A 71 12.81 2.81 15.43
N SER A 72 13.37 2.31 14.31
CA SER A 72 14.81 2.25 14.06
C SER A 72 15.22 3.30 13.04
N THR A 73 16.45 3.82 13.14
CA THR A 73 17.01 4.68 12.10
C THR A 73 17.29 3.88 10.82
N ASN A 74 17.56 4.60 9.73
CA ASN A 74 17.90 4.08 8.41
C ASN A 74 16.83 3.14 7.80
N THR A 75 15.58 3.27 8.23
CA THR A 75 14.43 2.48 7.80
C THR A 75 13.33 3.41 7.30
N TRP A 76 12.72 3.07 6.16
CA TRP A 76 11.50 3.75 5.67
C TRP A 76 10.28 3.24 6.43
N TYR A 77 9.42 4.17 6.84
CA TYR A 77 8.11 3.88 7.41
C TYR A 77 7.02 4.69 6.71
N HIS A 78 5.86 4.08 6.45
CA HIS A 78 4.62 4.83 6.24
C HIS A 78 4.02 5.15 7.61
N VAL A 79 3.70 6.43 7.83
CA VAL A 79 3.21 6.93 9.10
C VAL A 79 2.00 7.82 8.84
N ALA A 80 0.96 7.66 9.65
CA ALA A 80 -0.22 8.51 9.55
C ALA A 80 -0.76 8.92 10.93
N PHE A 81 -1.34 10.12 10.96
CA PHE A 81 -2.13 10.64 12.05
C PHE A 81 -3.53 10.97 11.54
N VAL A 82 -4.54 10.38 12.18
CA VAL A 82 -5.95 10.63 11.90
C VAL A 82 -6.59 11.34 13.10
N TYR A 83 -7.22 12.48 12.86
CA TYR A 83 -8.14 13.12 13.77
C TYR A 83 -9.58 13.02 13.25
N ASN A 84 -10.45 12.38 14.03
CA ASN A 84 -11.88 12.42 13.80
C ASN A 84 -12.54 13.37 14.81
N TYR A 85 -13.02 14.51 14.32
CA TYR A 85 -13.71 15.52 15.11
C TYR A 85 -15.11 15.07 15.57
N GLN A 86 -15.79 14.21 14.80
CA GLN A 86 -17.14 13.73 15.17
C GLN A 86 -17.12 12.82 16.40
N THR A 87 -16.05 12.03 16.57
CA THR A 87 -15.88 11.09 17.69
C THR A 87 -14.82 11.55 18.70
N PHE A 88 -14.20 12.72 18.47
CA PHE A 88 -13.03 13.22 19.21
C PHE A 88 -11.93 12.16 19.38
N GLN A 89 -11.62 11.46 18.29
CA GLN A 89 -10.59 10.41 18.26
C GLN A 89 -9.30 10.91 17.60
N GLN A 90 -8.17 10.64 18.24
CA GLN A 90 -6.83 10.76 17.68
C GLN A 90 -6.25 9.35 17.51
N ILE A 91 -5.72 9.06 16.33
CA ILE A 91 -5.21 7.72 16.00
C ILE A 91 -3.86 7.88 15.30
N ILE A 92 -2.85 7.16 15.78
CA ILE A 92 -1.54 7.02 15.13
C ILE A 92 -1.52 5.67 14.43
N TYR A 93 -1.12 5.67 13.15
CA TYR A 93 -0.86 4.47 12.37
C TYR A 93 0.62 4.41 11.96
N LEU A 94 1.15 3.19 11.93
CA LEU A 94 2.49 2.83 11.47
C LEU A 94 2.35 1.63 10.54
N GLU A 95 2.94 1.69 9.34
CA GLU A 95 2.81 0.66 8.29
C GLU A 95 1.35 0.31 7.95
N GLY A 96 0.44 1.29 8.04
CA GLY A 96 -1.00 1.10 7.81
C GLY A 96 -1.78 0.48 8.97
N VAL A 97 -1.11 0.09 10.06
CA VAL A 97 -1.73 -0.54 11.24
C VAL A 97 -1.79 0.46 12.40
N GLN A 98 -2.87 0.42 13.18
CA GLN A 98 -3.03 1.30 14.34
C GLN A 98 -1.98 0.99 15.41
N ASP A 99 -1.12 1.96 15.71
CA ASP A 99 -0.09 1.88 16.76
C ASP A 99 -0.57 2.48 18.09
N ALA A 100 -1.42 3.52 18.04
CA ALA A 100 -2.08 4.07 19.23
C ALA A 100 -3.41 4.74 18.90
N ILE A 101 -4.32 4.76 19.87
CA ILE A 101 -5.60 5.48 19.80
C ILE A 101 -5.90 6.17 21.13
N ARG A 102 -6.45 7.38 21.06
CA ARG A 102 -7.18 8.03 22.16
C ARG A 102 -8.57 8.41 21.67
N SER A 103 -9.59 8.02 22.44
CA SER A 103 -10.98 8.45 22.25
C SER A 103 -11.35 9.53 23.27
N SER A 104 -12.41 10.28 23.00
CA SER A 104 -12.97 11.31 23.90
C SER A 104 -11.97 12.41 24.27
N VAL A 105 -11.22 12.89 23.28
CA VAL A 105 -10.34 14.06 23.42
C VAL A 105 -11.18 15.29 23.80
N THR A 106 -10.90 15.90 24.96
CA THR A 106 -11.76 16.95 25.55
C THR A 106 -11.82 18.26 24.76
N THR A 107 -10.79 18.57 23.97
CA THR A 107 -10.68 19.81 23.19
C THR A 107 -10.19 19.49 21.77
N PRO A 108 -10.86 19.98 20.71
CA PRO A 108 -10.41 19.76 19.34
C PRO A 108 -9.18 20.62 19.00
N TYR A 109 -8.59 20.45 17.81
CA TYR A 109 -7.60 21.42 17.34
C TYR A 109 -8.26 22.78 17.07
N LEU A 110 -7.67 23.84 17.63
CA LEU A 110 -8.20 25.22 17.63
C LEU A 110 -7.26 26.23 16.94
N GLY A 111 -6.18 25.79 16.28
CA GLY A 111 -5.34 26.70 15.50
C GLY A 111 -6.09 27.27 14.29
N THR A 112 -5.86 28.55 13.97
CA THR A 112 -6.64 29.28 12.93
C THR A 112 -5.77 29.91 11.84
N ASN A 113 -4.50 30.22 12.13
CA ASN A 113 -3.64 30.98 11.20
C ASN A 113 -2.16 30.53 11.25
N GLY A 114 -1.86 29.39 11.85
CA GLY A 114 -0.52 28.81 11.81
C GLY A 114 -0.14 28.40 10.38
N SER A 115 1.06 28.78 9.93
CA SER A 115 1.65 28.14 8.75
C SER A 115 1.88 26.66 9.05
N MET A 116 1.74 25.82 8.02
CA MET A 116 2.10 24.41 8.12
C MET A 116 3.59 24.23 7.81
N TYR A 117 4.25 23.37 8.57
CA TYR A 117 5.66 23.05 8.39
C TYR A 117 5.84 21.55 8.21
N PHE A 118 6.75 21.19 7.30
CA PHE A 118 7.20 19.83 7.07
C PHE A 118 8.69 19.79 7.40
N GLY A 119 9.09 18.90 8.30
CA GLY A 119 10.46 18.80 8.79
C GLY A 119 10.87 19.77 9.91
N SER A 120 9.93 20.58 10.43
CA SER A 120 10.18 21.51 11.55
C SER A 120 8.92 21.79 12.37
N LEU A 121 9.12 22.26 13.61
CA LEU A 121 8.07 22.78 14.50
C LEU A 121 8.55 24.11 15.12
N PRO A 122 8.58 25.20 14.33
CA PRO A 122 9.15 26.47 14.77
C PRO A 122 8.43 27.04 15.99
N ASN A 123 9.17 27.81 16.79
CA ASN A 123 8.70 28.53 17.98
C ASN A 123 8.28 27.67 19.19
N LEU A 124 8.05 26.35 19.03
CA LEU A 124 7.83 25.44 20.17
C LEU A 124 9.09 24.63 20.52
N ILE A 125 9.79 24.09 19.52
CA ILE A 125 11.05 23.35 19.71
C ILE A 125 12.11 23.82 18.70
N SER A 126 13.39 23.72 19.06
CA SER A 126 14.52 24.14 18.24
C SER A 126 15.15 23.00 17.41
N THR A 127 14.44 21.87 17.27
CA THR A 127 14.91 20.71 16.51
C THR A 127 14.33 20.67 15.10
N TYR A 128 15.03 19.97 14.22
CA TYR A 128 14.70 19.79 12.82
C TYR A 128 14.74 18.32 12.46
N TYR A 129 13.96 17.94 11.46
CA TYR A 129 13.92 16.59 10.93
C TYR A 129 15.22 16.24 10.19
N ASN A 130 15.80 15.09 10.50
CA ASN A 130 17.02 14.59 9.88
C ASN A 130 16.78 13.29 9.10
N GLY A 131 16.58 13.42 7.78
CA GLY A 131 16.37 12.33 6.85
C GLY A 131 15.49 12.73 5.67
N PHE A 132 14.68 11.80 5.15
CA PHE A 132 13.76 12.04 4.03
C PHE A 132 12.30 11.96 4.46
N ILE A 133 11.46 12.76 3.81
CA ILE A 133 10.00 12.68 3.83
C ILE A 133 9.57 12.59 2.36
N ASP A 134 8.73 11.63 2.03
CA ASP A 134 8.20 11.44 0.68
C ASP A 134 6.68 11.24 0.70
N ASN A 135 6.01 11.56 -0.41
CA ASN A 135 4.58 11.36 -0.65
C ASN A 135 3.70 11.83 0.54
N ALA A 136 4.01 13.01 1.07
CA ALA A 136 3.31 13.61 2.20
C ALA A 136 1.95 14.19 1.76
N GLN A 137 0.88 13.78 2.43
CA GLN A 137 -0.49 14.12 2.10
C GLN A 137 -1.25 14.65 3.32
N LEU A 138 -2.07 15.68 3.11
CA LEU A 138 -3.02 16.21 4.09
C LEU A 138 -4.43 16.15 3.50
N THR A 139 -5.30 15.36 4.13
CA THR A 139 -6.70 15.17 3.75
C THR A 139 -7.61 15.83 4.78
N THR A 140 -8.59 16.64 4.34
CA THR A 140 -9.52 17.40 5.22
C THR A 140 -10.71 16.59 5.72
N ARG A 141 -10.52 15.27 5.87
CA ARG A 141 -11.43 14.32 6.54
C ARG A 141 -10.60 13.27 7.27
N ALA A 142 -11.22 12.55 8.20
CA ALA A 142 -10.62 11.33 8.74
C ALA A 142 -10.67 10.22 7.67
N LYS A 143 -9.52 9.64 7.34
CA LYS A 143 -9.42 8.38 6.58
C LYS A 143 -9.68 7.20 7.51
N SER A 144 -10.34 6.16 6.99
CA SER A 144 -10.59 4.90 7.69
C SER A 144 -9.31 4.06 7.81
N SER A 145 -9.30 3.08 8.72
CA SER A 145 -8.18 2.13 8.85
C SER A 145 -7.90 1.36 7.56
N THR A 146 -8.93 1.06 6.77
CA THR A 146 -8.78 0.36 5.49
C THR A 146 -8.09 1.23 4.45
N GLU A 147 -8.46 2.51 4.38
CA GLU A 147 -7.77 3.47 3.49
C GLU A 147 -6.30 3.60 3.88
N ILE A 148 -6.01 3.92 5.15
CA ILE A 148 -4.64 4.04 5.67
C ILE A 148 -3.81 2.78 5.41
N LEU A 149 -4.41 1.59 5.54
CA LEU A 149 -3.76 0.33 5.22
C LEU A 149 -3.50 0.15 3.72
N THR A 150 -4.40 0.63 2.86
CA THR A 150 -4.21 0.66 1.41
C THR A 150 -3.14 1.68 1.01
N ASP A 151 -3.16 2.92 1.52
CA ASP A 151 -2.14 3.93 1.25
C ASP A 151 -0.75 3.46 1.69
N ALA A 152 -0.68 2.79 2.84
CA ALA A 152 0.56 2.19 3.32
C ALA A 152 1.03 1.03 2.45
N THR A 153 0.14 0.15 1.97
CA THR A 153 0.54 -1.17 1.45
C THR A 153 0.33 -1.41 -0.03
N LEU A 154 -0.46 -0.59 -0.74
CA LEU A 154 -0.66 -0.70 -2.18
C LEU A 154 0.62 -0.23 -2.90
N VAL A 155 1.22 -1.14 -3.67
CA VAL A 155 2.40 -0.84 -4.48
C VAL A 155 1.98 -0.29 -5.84
N PHE A 156 0.92 -0.83 -6.44
CA PHE A 156 0.29 -0.27 -7.64
C PHE A 156 -1.08 -0.90 -7.88
N TYR A 157 -1.92 -0.23 -8.69
CA TYR A 157 -3.26 -0.66 -9.10
C TYR A 157 -3.56 -0.21 -10.53
N TYR A 158 -4.05 -1.13 -11.36
CA TYR A 158 -4.55 -0.83 -12.70
C TYR A 158 -6.04 -1.16 -12.82
N SER A 159 -6.87 -0.12 -12.89
CA SER A 159 -8.32 -0.26 -13.15
C SER A 159 -8.66 -0.51 -14.62
N PHE A 160 -7.76 -0.15 -15.54
CA PHE A 160 -7.98 -0.11 -17.00
C PHE A 160 -9.18 0.75 -17.49
N ASP A 161 -9.95 1.37 -16.60
CA ASP A 161 -11.10 2.23 -16.90
C ASP A 161 -10.73 3.62 -17.44
N GLN A 162 -9.51 4.10 -17.16
CA GLN A 162 -9.09 5.46 -17.48
C GLN A 162 -8.76 5.63 -18.98
N PRO A 163 -8.88 6.87 -19.54
CA PRO A 163 -8.51 7.14 -20.93
C PRO A 163 -7.08 6.75 -21.31
N ASN A 164 -6.17 6.70 -20.33
CA ASN A 164 -4.92 5.95 -20.44
C ASN A 164 -4.98 4.77 -19.45
N PRO A 165 -5.30 3.55 -19.90
CA PRO A 165 -5.52 2.41 -19.03
C PRO A 165 -4.21 1.85 -18.44
N TYR A 166 -3.05 2.27 -18.97
CA TYR A 166 -1.72 1.82 -18.55
C TYR A 166 -1.09 2.72 -17.47
N TYR A 167 -1.88 3.61 -16.88
CA TYR A 167 -1.45 4.43 -15.74
C TYR A 167 -1.81 3.77 -14.41
N ASP A 168 -0.85 3.79 -13.49
CA ASP A 168 -1.02 3.31 -12.13
C ASP A 168 -1.94 4.28 -11.37
N ASN A 169 -3.11 3.76 -10.99
CA ASN A 169 -4.11 4.44 -10.18
C ASN A 169 -3.67 4.57 -8.72
N GLY A 170 -2.68 3.78 -8.28
CA GLY A 170 -2.03 3.87 -6.98
C GLY A 170 -1.14 5.11 -6.80
N GLN A 171 -0.56 5.24 -5.61
CA GLN A 171 0.22 6.42 -5.24
C GLN A 171 1.63 6.44 -5.87
N ASN A 172 2.22 5.29 -6.20
CA ASN A 172 3.61 5.19 -6.65
C ASN A 172 3.81 5.53 -8.13
N ARG A 173 2.72 5.64 -8.92
CA ARG A 173 2.73 6.04 -10.34
C ARG A 173 3.63 5.16 -11.22
N LEU A 174 3.65 3.85 -10.93
CA LEU A 174 4.49 2.85 -11.61
C LEU A 174 3.97 2.47 -13.01
N ASN A 175 3.57 3.47 -13.81
CA ASN A 175 2.91 3.35 -15.11
C ASN A 175 3.57 2.29 -16.03
N ALA A 176 2.74 1.49 -16.69
CA ALA A 176 3.18 0.37 -17.50
C ALA A 176 3.48 0.76 -18.95
N THR A 177 4.37 0.00 -19.59
CA THR A 177 4.50 -0.07 -21.05
C THR A 177 3.80 -1.32 -21.58
N VAL A 178 3.41 -1.31 -22.85
CA VAL A 178 2.60 -2.38 -23.45
C VAL A 178 3.05 -2.74 -24.85
N THR A 179 2.83 -3.99 -25.23
CA THR A 179 3.12 -4.53 -26.56
C THR A 179 1.92 -5.38 -27.03
N TYR A 180 1.43 -5.09 -28.24
CA TYR A 180 0.32 -5.78 -28.91
C TYR A 180 -0.98 -5.94 -28.07
N LEU A 181 -1.41 -4.89 -27.37
CA LEU A 181 -2.68 -4.87 -26.61
C LEU A 181 -3.75 -4.02 -27.30
N LEU A 182 -5.02 -4.33 -27.02
CA LEU A 182 -6.16 -3.44 -27.24
C LEU A 182 -6.66 -2.91 -25.89
N SER A 183 -6.89 -1.61 -25.81
CA SER A 183 -7.16 -0.87 -24.56
C SER A 183 -8.62 -0.80 -24.11
N SER A 184 -9.56 -1.36 -24.88
CA SER A 184 -10.99 -1.14 -24.66
C SER A 184 -11.85 -2.34 -25.09
N THR A 185 -11.91 -3.35 -24.23
CA THR A 185 -12.98 -4.36 -24.22
C THR A 185 -13.81 -4.22 -22.95
N SER A 186 -15.03 -4.77 -22.92
CA SER A 186 -15.81 -4.90 -21.67
C SER A 186 -15.01 -5.71 -20.65
N GLY A 187 -14.79 -5.15 -19.46
CA GLY A 187 -14.15 -5.82 -18.34
C GLY A 187 -15.11 -6.64 -17.48
N HIS A 188 -14.62 -7.15 -16.35
CA HIS A 188 -15.47 -7.68 -15.28
C HIS A 188 -16.29 -6.54 -14.65
N VAL A 189 -15.57 -5.48 -14.30
CA VAL A 189 -16.08 -4.13 -14.07
C VAL A 189 -15.55 -3.24 -15.19
N GLY A 190 -16.35 -2.31 -15.68
CA GLY A 190 -15.91 -1.26 -16.61
C GLY A 190 -15.20 -1.78 -17.87
N GLN A 191 -13.94 -1.39 -18.07
CA GLN A 191 -13.10 -1.77 -19.20
C GLN A 191 -11.96 -2.70 -18.77
N ALA A 192 -11.53 -3.56 -19.70
CA ALA A 192 -10.32 -4.37 -19.56
C ALA A 192 -9.40 -4.23 -20.78
N ILE A 193 -8.13 -4.60 -20.59
CA ILE A 193 -7.15 -4.73 -21.66
C ILE A 193 -7.21 -6.12 -22.30
N ARG A 194 -7.07 -6.20 -23.62
CA ARG A 194 -7.06 -7.47 -24.35
C ARG A 194 -5.70 -7.75 -24.98
N PHE A 195 -5.11 -8.86 -24.57
CA PHE A 195 -3.95 -9.48 -25.20
C PHE A 195 -4.38 -10.11 -26.54
N THR A 196 -3.69 -9.77 -27.64
CA THR A 196 -4.12 -10.14 -29.00
C THR A 196 -3.24 -11.16 -29.70
N SER A 197 -2.06 -11.44 -29.15
CA SER A 197 -1.05 -12.32 -29.74
C SER A 197 -0.30 -13.09 -28.65
N THR A 198 0.42 -14.14 -29.04
CA THR A 198 1.34 -14.88 -28.16
C THR A 198 2.58 -14.07 -27.74
N SER A 199 2.76 -12.85 -28.28
CA SER A 199 3.82 -11.90 -27.91
C SER A 199 3.26 -10.63 -27.26
N SER A 200 1.99 -10.63 -26.86
CA SER A 200 1.36 -9.52 -26.16
C SER A 200 1.79 -9.49 -24.69
N TYR A 201 2.17 -8.33 -24.17
CA TYR A 201 2.50 -8.18 -22.75
C TYR A 201 2.27 -6.74 -22.25
N LEU A 202 2.10 -6.64 -20.93
CA LEU A 202 2.17 -5.42 -20.14
C LEU A 202 3.40 -5.52 -19.23
N GLN A 203 4.24 -4.50 -19.22
CA GLN A 203 5.50 -4.46 -18.47
C GLN A 203 5.52 -3.28 -17.50
N ILE A 204 5.97 -3.55 -16.27
CA ILE A 204 6.13 -2.57 -15.20
C ILE A 204 7.62 -2.53 -14.84
N TYR A 205 8.20 -1.34 -14.80
CA TYR A 205 9.61 -1.14 -14.45
C TYR A 205 9.79 -0.80 -12.97
N CYS A 206 11.04 -0.84 -12.51
CA CYS A 206 11.44 -0.36 -11.18
C CYS A 206 10.68 -0.99 -10.00
N PHE A 207 10.17 -2.21 -10.15
CA PHE A 207 9.45 -2.94 -9.11
C PHE A 207 10.40 -3.55 -8.06
N THR A 208 11.08 -2.68 -7.31
CA THR A 208 12.10 -3.02 -6.30
C THR A 208 11.44 -3.41 -4.98
N GLY A 209 10.97 -4.65 -4.89
CA GLY A 209 10.35 -5.19 -3.66
C GLY A 209 9.98 -6.66 -3.79
N VAL A 210 9.65 -7.08 -5.01
CA VAL A 210 9.66 -8.47 -5.42
C VAL A 210 11.01 -8.72 -6.11
N ALA A 211 12.00 -9.05 -5.31
CA ALA A 211 13.31 -9.56 -5.73
C ALA A 211 13.57 -10.77 -4.84
N TRP A 212 13.79 -11.96 -5.41
CA TRP A 212 13.91 -13.17 -4.59
C TRP A 212 15.35 -13.60 -4.40
N PRO A 213 15.72 -14.10 -3.21
CA PRO A 213 14.87 -14.25 -2.02
C PRO A 213 14.49 -12.90 -1.34
N SER A 214 13.24 -12.79 -0.85
CA SER A 214 12.66 -11.62 -0.20
C SER A 214 12.09 -12.05 1.14
N SER A 215 12.35 -11.26 2.19
CA SER A 215 11.73 -11.40 3.50
C SER A 215 10.40 -10.62 3.62
N LYS A 216 9.95 -9.97 2.53
CA LYS A 216 8.74 -9.14 2.52
C LYS A 216 7.54 -9.96 2.08
N SER A 217 6.41 -9.71 2.75
CA SER A 217 5.13 -10.30 2.36
C SER A 217 4.57 -9.56 1.14
N LEU A 218 3.82 -10.29 0.33
CA LEU A 218 3.41 -9.89 -1.01
C LEU A 218 2.00 -10.43 -1.28
N THR A 219 1.17 -9.67 -1.98
CA THR A 219 -0.03 -10.19 -2.65
C THR A 219 -0.09 -9.67 -4.07
N PHE A 220 -0.45 -10.54 -5.01
CA PHE A 220 -1.01 -10.19 -6.31
C PHE A 220 -2.44 -10.73 -6.41
N ALA A 221 -3.38 -9.98 -6.95
CA ALA A 221 -4.78 -10.41 -7.14
C ALA A 221 -5.33 -9.85 -8.47
N MET A 222 -6.26 -10.59 -9.10
CA MET A 222 -6.62 -10.41 -10.51
C MET A 222 -7.99 -10.93 -10.93
N TRP A 223 -8.59 -10.34 -11.97
CA TRP A 223 -9.64 -10.94 -12.79
C TRP A 223 -9.11 -11.34 -14.19
N LEU A 224 -9.59 -12.45 -14.77
CA LEU A 224 -9.19 -12.94 -16.10
C LEU A 224 -10.38 -13.37 -16.94
N TYR A 225 -10.29 -13.15 -18.25
CA TYR A 225 -11.22 -13.70 -19.25
C TYR A 225 -10.44 -14.50 -20.33
N PRO A 226 -10.14 -15.79 -20.11
CA PRO A 226 -9.33 -16.58 -21.04
C PRO A 226 -10.12 -16.96 -22.30
N SER A 227 -9.67 -16.51 -23.48
CA SER A 227 -10.20 -16.99 -24.77
C SER A 227 -9.55 -18.30 -25.25
N SER A 228 -8.54 -18.80 -24.54
CA SER A 228 -7.87 -20.08 -24.73
C SER A 228 -7.36 -20.57 -23.38
N ILE A 229 -7.27 -21.89 -23.22
CA ILE A 229 -6.78 -22.56 -21.99
C ILE A 229 -5.65 -23.56 -22.26
N ASN A 230 -5.13 -23.61 -23.49
CA ASN A 230 -4.00 -24.47 -23.86
C ASN A 230 -2.67 -23.80 -23.49
N GLY A 231 -2.43 -23.69 -22.18
CA GLY A 231 -1.28 -22.98 -21.64
C GLY A 231 -1.43 -21.46 -21.65
N GLY A 232 -0.43 -20.78 -21.10
CA GLY A 232 -0.33 -19.33 -21.12
C GLY A 232 0.47 -18.80 -19.94
N THR A 233 1.38 -17.87 -20.19
CA THR A 233 2.11 -17.15 -19.15
C THR A 233 1.30 -15.93 -18.73
N LEU A 234 0.87 -15.88 -17.47
CA LEU A 234 0.25 -14.67 -16.93
C LEU A 234 1.33 -13.66 -16.50
N MET A 235 2.55 -14.12 -16.14
CA MET A 235 3.80 -13.34 -16.28
C MET A 235 5.09 -14.16 -16.18
N TYR A 236 6.15 -13.60 -16.77
CA TYR A 236 7.55 -13.99 -16.70
C TYR A 236 8.36 -12.84 -16.10
N SER A 237 8.97 -13.03 -14.91
CA SER A 237 9.95 -12.08 -14.38
C SER A 237 11.14 -12.02 -15.34
N THR A 238 11.67 -10.82 -15.57
CA THR A 238 12.84 -10.60 -16.45
C THR A 238 14.11 -11.30 -15.94
N GLN A 239 14.09 -11.86 -14.73
CA GLN A 239 15.14 -12.75 -14.19
C GLN A 239 15.09 -14.19 -14.77
N GLY A 240 14.10 -14.52 -15.61
CA GLY A 240 14.07 -15.78 -16.37
C GLY A 240 12.92 -16.74 -16.01
N TYR A 241 11.97 -16.32 -15.16
CA TYR A 241 11.07 -17.24 -14.48
C TYR A 241 9.60 -16.85 -14.65
N GLN A 242 8.80 -17.74 -15.24
CA GLN A 242 7.34 -17.69 -15.12
C GLN A 242 6.92 -18.12 -13.72
N MET A 243 5.95 -17.39 -13.16
CA MET A 243 5.33 -17.69 -11.87
C MET A 243 4.00 -18.41 -12.01
N LEU A 244 3.17 -17.88 -12.90
CA LEU A 244 1.72 -17.96 -12.83
C LEU A 244 1.22 -18.03 -14.26
N GLY A 245 0.28 -18.92 -14.49
CA GLY A 245 -0.19 -19.21 -15.83
C GLY A 245 -1.29 -20.23 -15.83
N LEU A 246 -1.59 -20.69 -17.05
CA LEU A 246 -2.41 -21.88 -17.28
C LEU A 246 -1.51 -23.05 -17.68
N THR A 247 -1.87 -24.26 -17.26
CA THR A 247 -1.33 -25.49 -17.83
C THR A 247 -1.88 -25.71 -19.25
N ASN A 248 -1.28 -26.62 -20.02
CA ASN A 248 -1.83 -27.05 -21.31
C ASN A 248 -3.22 -27.73 -21.18
N SER A 249 -3.64 -28.08 -19.96
CA SER A 249 -4.96 -28.62 -19.64
C SER A 249 -5.94 -27.60 -19.08
N GLY A 250 -5.54 -26.33 -18.93
CA GLY A 250 -6.41 -25.24 -18.45
C GLY A 250 -6.54 -25.10 -16.94
N GLN A 251 -5.67 -25.70 -16.13
CA GLN A 251 -5.60 -25.40 -14.69
C GLN A 251 -4.82 -24.12 -14.46
N VAL A 252 -5.26 -23.30 -13.50
CA VAL A 252 -4.40 -22.24 -12.95
C VAL A 252 -3.22 -22.91 -12.26
N ALA A 253 -1.99 -22.55 -12.66
CA ALA A 253 -0.78 -23.12 -12.10
C ALA A 253 0.19 -22.03 -11.64
N ALA A 254 0.78 -22.28 -10.48
CA ALA A 254 1.76 -21.44 -9.82
C ALA A 254 3.06 -22.23 -9.60
N GLN A 255 4.22 -21.75 -10.07
CA GLN A 255 5.53 -22.38 -9.91
C GLN A 255 6.60 -21.48 -9.27
N ILE A 256 7.35 -22.04 -8.33
CA ILE A 256 8.33 -21.35 -7.46
C ILE A 256 9.69 -22.05 -7.56
N LEU A 257 10.80 -21.28 -7.52
CA LEU A 257 12.16 -21.84 -7.57
C LEU A 257 12.80 -21.82 -6.19
N ASP A 258 13.01 -23.00 -5.60
CA ASP A 258 13.59 -23.15 -4.27
C ASP A 258 15.12 -23.14 -4.31
N HIS A 259 15.71 -22.00 -3.95
CA HIS A 259 17.15 -21.79 -3.85
C HIS A 259 17.78 -22.23 -2.52
N THR A 260 17.01 -22.78 -1.57
CA THR A 260 17.51 -23.01 -0.19
C THR A 260 18.33 -24.29 -0.06
N THR A 261 18.00 -25.35 -0.82
CA THR A 261 18.60 -26.68 -0.66
C THR A 261 18.82 -27.47 -1.94
N VAL A 262 18.03 -27.25 -3.02
CA VAL A 262 18.07 -28.13 -4.20
C VAL A 262 17.95 -27.47 -5.59
N ASN A 263 17.71 -26.15 -5.68
CA ASN A 263 17.39 -25.46 -6.96
C ASN A 263 16.23 -26.15 -7.73
N THR A 264 15.23 -26.63 -6.99
CA THR A 264 14.09 -27.36 -7.54
C THR A 264 12.86 -26.48 -7.71
N TRP A 265 12.12 -26.74 -8.79
CA TRP A 265 10.81 -26.14 -9.02
C TRP A 265 9.75 -26.82 -8.15
N GLN A 266 8.95 -26.04 -7.44
CA GLN A 266 7.75 -26.52 -6.74
C GLN A 266 6.50 -25.89 -7.40
N TYR A 267 5.37 -26.58 -7.33
CA TYR A 267 4.17 -26.26 -8.13
C TYR A 267 2.89 -26.35 -7.29
N ILE A 268 1.98 -25.37 -7.44
CA ILE A 268 0.58 -25.45 -7.01
C ILE A 268 -0.29 -25.51 -8.26
N TYR A 269 -1.16 -26.51 -8.33
CA TYR A 269 -2.19 -26.63 -9.36
C TYR A 269 -3.55 -26.35 -8.73
N GLY A 270 -4.23 -25.32 -9.21
CA GLY A 270 -5.58 -24.97 -8.80
C GLY A 270 -6.65 -25.55 -9.72
N ALA A 271 -7.84 -24.98 -9.60
CA ALA A 271 -8.99 -25.30 -10.43
C ALA A 271 -8.73 -25.13 -11.93
N PHE A 272 -9.46 -25.91 -12.72
CA PHE A 272 -9.60 -25.72 -14.16
C PHE A 272 -10.43 -24.46 -14.44
N VAL A 273 -9.98 -23.63 -15.38
CA VAL A 273 -10.72 -22.45 -15.84
C VAL A 273 -11.51 -22.78 -17.10
N VAL A 274 -12.65 -22.11 -17.28
CA VAL A 274 -13.49 -22.27 -18.47
C VAL A 274 -13.20 -21.11 -19.44
N VAL A 275 -13.11 -21.41 -20.73
CA VAL A 275 -12.96 -20.36 -21.75
C VAL A 275 -14.17 -19.42 -21.76
N ASN A 276 -13.91 -18.14 -22.00
CA ASN A 276 -14.95 -17.10 -22.09
C ASN A 276 -15.79 -16.93 -20.80
N THR A 277 -15.17 -17.15 -19.63
CA THR A 277 -15.77 -16.83 -18.32
C THR A 277 -14.79 -16.02 -17.48
N TRP A 278 -15.29 -15.06 -16.71
CA TRP A 278 -14.45 -14.35 -15.74
C TRP A 278 -14.04 -15.28 -14.59
N VAL A 279 -12.75 -15.27 -14.25
CA VAL A 279 -12.17 -16.01 -13.12
C VAL A 279 -11.23 -15.11 -12.34
N HIS A 280 -11.39 -15.03 -11.03
CA HIS A 280 -10.48 -14.29 -10.16
C HIS A 280 -9.32 -15.20 -9.75
N VAL A 281 -8.08 -14.72 -9.87
CA VAL A 281 -6.87 -15.45 -9.49
C VAL A 281 -5.99 -14.56 -8.60
N ALA A 282 -5.58 -15.08 -7.45
CA ALA A 282 -4.70 -14.36 -6.54
C ALA A 282 -3.59 -15.25 -5.96
N CYS A 283 -2.49 -14.61 -5.59
CA CYS A 283 -1.25 -15.21 -5.15
C CYS A 283 -0.73 -14.43 -3.94
N THR A 284 -0.75 -15.01 -2.75
CA THR A 284 -0.17 -14.40 -1.54
C THR A 284 1.15 -15.06 -1.17
N PHE A 285 2.02 -14.29 -0.53
CA PHE A 285 3.22 -14.80 0.11
C PHE A 285 3.47 -14.12 1.46
N SER A 286 3.87 -14.92 2.44
CA SER A 286 4.65 -14.45 3.59
C SER A 286 5.65 -15.50 4.05
N VAL A 287 6.65 -15.08 4.83
CA VAL A 287 7.59 -16.00 5.49
C VAL A 287 6.91 -16.95 6.49
N THR A 288 5.69 -16.63 6.94
CA THR A 288 4.92 -17.41 7.91
C THR A 288 4.01 -18.42 7.25
N ASN A 289 3.27 -18.00 6.20
CA ASN A 289 2.25 -18.83 5.56
C ASN A 289 2.74 -19.49 4.25
N GLY A 290 3.95 -19.17 3.80
CA GLY A 290 4.51 -19.67 2.55
C GLY A 290 3.90 -18.98 1.34
N PHE A 291 3.88 -19.67 0.20
CA PHE A 291 3.23 -19.20 -1.01
C PHE A 291 1.85 -19.86 -1.19
N ILE A 292 0.80 -19.09 -1.46
CA ILE A 292 -0.59 -19.57 -1.55
C ILE A 292 -1.25 -19.10 -2.86
N LEU A 293 -1.87 -20.04 -3.57
CA LEU A 293 -2.70 -19.77 -4.75
C LEU A 293 -4.20 -19.75 -4.37
N TYR A 294 -4.93 -18.77 -4.87
CA TYR A 294 -6.38 -18.63 -4.74
C TYR A 294 -7.04 -18.55 -6.12
N VAL A 295 -8.19 -19.21 -6.29
CA VAL A 295 -9.05 -19.09 -7.47
C VAL A 295 -10.48 -18.84 -6.99
N ASN A 296 -11.14 -17.80 -7.51
CA ASN A 296 -12.47 -17.33 -7.10
C ASN A 296 -12.62 -17.22 -5.56
N GLY A 297 -11.61 -16.63 -4.90
CA GLY A 297 -11.57 -16.45 -3.45
C GLY A 297 -11.19 -17.70 -2.63
N VAL A 298 -11.16 -18.89 -3.25
CA VAL A 298 -10.89 -20.16 -2.57
C VAL A 298 -9.41 -20.53 -2.66
N SER A 299 -8.78 -20.79 -1.51
CA SER A 299 -7.40 -21.29 -1.47
C SER A 299 -7.31 -22.67 -2.12
N GLN A 300 -6.37 -22.83 -3.05
CA GLN A 300 -6.12 -24.06 -3.79
C GLN A 300 -5.04 -24.93 -3.14
N GLY A 301 -4.33 -24.38 -2.15
CA GLY A 301 -3.19 -25.00 -1.49
C GLY A 301 -2.10 -23.99 -1.17
N ALA A 302 -1.20 -24.39 -0.27
CA ALA A 302 -0.03 -23.61 0.12
C ALA A 302 1.25 -24.43 -0.08
N ILE A 303 2.30 -23.81 -0.60
CA ILE A 303 3.66 -24.31 -0.54
C ILE A 303 4.32 -23.72 0.70
N THR A 304 4.62 -24.58 1.67
CA THR A 304 5.50 -24.27 2.81
C THR A 304 6.96 -24.33 2.36
N GLY A 305 7.35 -23.33 1.57
CA GLY A 305 8.66 -23.20 0.93
C GLY A 305 8.78 -21.79 0.35
N THR A 306 9.94 -21.16 0.46
CA THR A 306 10.10 -19.72 0.26
C THR A 306 10.48 -19.36 -1.20
N ASN A 307 9.73 -18.43 -1.83
CA ASN A 307 10.16 -17.33 -2.77
C ASN A 307 9.87 -17.32 -4.36
N TYR A 308 9.05 -16.37 -4.92
CA TYR A 308 8.14 -16.44 -6.15
C TYR A 308 7.82 -15.09 -7.00
N GLN A 309 7.96 -14.91 -8.35
CA GLN A 309 7.63 -13.63 -9.16
C GLN A 309 6.66 -13.61 -10.42
N GLY A 310 5.47 -12.96 -10.44
CA GLY A 310 4.47 -13.02 -11.56
C GLY A 310 3.16 -12.18 -11.48
N SER A 311 2.41 -12.05 -12.60
CA SER A 311 1.39 -10.99 -12.91
C SER A 311 0.13 -11.46 -13.69
N VAL A 312 -0.74 -10.50 -14.04
CA VAL A 312 -2.08 -10.31 -13.44
C VAL A 312 -2.87 -9.18 -14.20
N ASP A 313 -4.22 -9.24 -14.26
CA ASP A 313 -5.18 -8.22 -14.78
C ASP A 313 -6.17 -7.82 -13.66
N GLU A 314 -6.65 -6.57 -13.53
CA GLU A 314 -7.07 -5.96 -12.24
C GLU A 314 -5.95 -6.08 -11.18
N LEU A 315 -4.73 -5.70 -11.57
CA LEU A 315 -3.52 -6.02 -10.80
C LEU A 315 -3.29 -5.09 -9.61
N TYR A 316 -3.66 -5.60 -8.43
CA TYR A 316 -3.24 -5.08 -7.14
C TYR A 316 -1.97 -5.78 -6.67
N ALA A 317 -0.90 -5.03 -6.45
CA ALA A 317 0.25 -5.50 -5.68
C ALA A 317 0.19 -4.89 -4.27
N HIS A 318 0.08 -5.71 -3.22
CA HIS A 318 0.27 -5.23 -1.84
C HIS A 318 1.61 -5.71 -1.28
N ARG A 319 2.34 -4.82 -0.59
CA ARG A 319 3.54 -5.17 0.21
C ARG A 319 3.22 -5.81 1.57
N ARG A 320 2.07 -6.49 1.64
CA ARG A 320 1.60 -7.33 2.74
C ARG A 320 0.87 -8.54 2.17
N GLU A 321 0.72 -9.58 3.00
CA GLU A 321 -0.25 -10.63 2.73
C GLU A 321 -1.67 -10.11 3.04
N LEU A 322 -2.58 -10.26 2.08
CA LEU A 322 -4.02 -10.09 2.29
C LEU A 322 -4.59 -11.36 2.97
N ARG A 323 -5.49 -11.18 3.93
CA ARG A 323 -6.21 -12.30 4.56
C ARG A 323 -7.14 -12.96 3.54
N SER A 324 -7.45 -14.24 3.71
CA SER A 324 -8.38 -14.96 2.82
C SER A 324 -9.76 -14.29 2.72
N SER A 325 -10.21 -13.59 3.77
CA SER A 325 -11.43 -12.77 3.73
C SER A 325 -11.33 -11.52 2.85
N GLU A 326 -10.14 -10.92 2.75
CA GLU A 326 -9.86 -9.78 1.86
C GLU A 326 -9.74 -10.25 0.41
N ILE A 327 -9.11 -11.42 0.18
CA ILE A 327 -9.07 -12.09 -1.14
C ILE A 327 -10.48 -12.50 -1.60
N LEU A 328 -11.31 -13.04 -0.71
CA LEU A 328 -12.69 -13.39 -1.03
C LEU A 328 -13.52 -12.13 -1.35
N ALA A 329 -13.28 -11.01 -0.65
CA ALA A 329 -13.94 -9.75 -0.97
C ALA A 329 -13.61 -9.31 -2.41
N LEU A 330 -12.33 -9.28 -2.81
CA LEU A 330 -11.90 -8.96 -4.18
C LEU A 330 -12.51 -9.89 -5.24
N ALA A 331 -12.69 -11.17 -4.92
CA ALA A 331 -13.32 -12.17 -5.79
C ALA A 331 -14.87 -12.12 -5.80
N SER A 332 -15.48 -11.18 -5.09
CA SER A 332 -16.95 -11.07 -4.91
C SER A 332 -17.55 -9.72 -5.34
N VAL A 333 -16.70 -8.79 -5.81
CA VAL A 333 -17.09 -7.55 -6.51
C VAL A 333 -17.21 -7.84 -7.99
#